data_AF-A0AA47EEN1-F1
#
_entry.id   AF-A0AA47EEN1-F1
#
_cell.length_a   1.000
_cell.length_b   1.000
_cell.length_c   1.000
_cell.angle_alpha   90.00
_cell.angle_beta   90.00
_cell.angle_gamma   90.00
#
_symmetry.space_group_name_H-M   'P 1'
#
loop_
_entity.id
_entity.type
_entity.pdbx_description
1 polymer ?
#
loop_
_entity_poly.entity_id
_entity_poly.type
_entity_poly.pdbx_seq_one_letter_code
_entity_poly.pdbx_strand_id
1 'polypeptide(L)'
;MSSLTILDIPSFVPNYDRNMSYGYKGLNGANLLDLLYSTTGGYCMYCYSRIEIDSKRFGHLEHSIEKRHSSIRLLECVPNIGLACPKCNLSFKKVGDKVELFTKKQIESYEQVVCTQEKCTKECSSYKRIKRIYLKKRKIILQPMGVITRKHIYRIQYNLLKLSFEPSIAVPYIDEEKEFINQHIAKFNLNDSKYRTRELLKFCEDMINGDRYLRNGKYNNYIVDLFMDKLKNLDEKARVKLCGYIYMIGKSKRII
;
A
#
# COMPACT_ATOMS: atom_id res chain seq x y z
N MET A 1 4.33 20.66 -17.01
CA MET A 1 3.04 20.74 -16.28
C MET A 1 2.57 19.40 -15.70
N SER A 2 2.82 18.23 -16.33
CA SER A 2 2.37 16.92 -15.77
C SER A 2 3.01 16.54 -14.43
N SER A 3 4.19 17.09 -14.11
CA SER A 3 4.88 16.77 -12.85
C SER A 3 4.16 17.30 -11.61
N LEU A 4 3.37 18.37 -11.68
CA LEU A 4 2.75 19.01 -10.51
C LEU A 4 1.42 18.37 -10.09
N THR A 5 0.72 17.71 -11.03
CA THR A 5 -0.63 17.18 -10.81
C THR A 5 -0.66 15.67 -10.55
N ILE A 6 0.51 15.02 -10.61
CA ILE A 6 0.69 13.61 -10.28
C ILE A 6 1.49 13.48 -8.98
N LEU A 7 0.96 12.66 -8.09
CA LEU A 7 1.62 12.23 -6.86
C LEU A 7 2.03 10.77 -7.02
N ASP A 8 3.33 10.55 -7.18
CA ASP A 8 3.90 9.21 -7.16
C ASP A 8 3.88 8.66 -5.75
N ILE A 9 3.34 7.45 -5.59
CA ILE A 9 3.30 6.79 -4.29
C ILE A 9 4.55 5.89 -4.18
N PRO A 10 5.47 6.17 -3.25
CA PRO A 10 6.65 5.34 -3.07
C PRO A 10 6.29 3.94 -2.56
N SER A 11 7.18 2.98 -2.82
CA SER A 11 7.06 1.64 -2.25
C SER A 11 7.46 1.65 -0.79
N PHE A 12 6.68 0.97 0.06
CA PHE A 12 7.02 0.74 1.47
C PHE A 12 8.03 -0.40 1.58
N VAL A 13 9.33 -0.09 1.43
CA VAL A 13 10.42 -1.08 1.48
C VAL A 13 11.01 -1.11 2.89
N PRO A 14 10.81 -2.19 3.67
CA PRO A 14 11.37 -2.28 5.02
C PRO A 14 12.88 -2.44 4.97
N ASN A 15 13.58 -1.71 5.83
CA ASN A 15 15.02 -1.84 6.03
C ASN A 15 15.30 -2.71 7.25
N TYR A 16 15.47 -4.02 7.03
CA TYR A 16 15.68 -4.99 8.10
C TYR A 16 17.08 -4.88 8.72
N ASP A 17 17.15 -4.86 10.04
CA ASP A 17 18.41 -4.99 10.77
C ASP A 17 18.92 -6.43 10.69
N ARG A 18 20.22 -6.59 10.39
CA ARG A 18 20.87 -7.91 10.28
C ARG A 18 21.03 -8.59 11.64
N ASN A 19 21.02 -7.83 12.73
CA ASN A 19 21.19 -8.32 14.09
C ASN A 19 19.85 -8.60 14.80
N MET A 20 18.73 -8.33 14.12
CA MET A 20 17.39 -8.53 14.68
C MET A 20 16.67 -9.66 13.97
N SER A 21 15.86 -10.40 14.73
CA SER A 21 14.96 -11.42 14.22
C SER A 21 13.54 -10.88 14.09
N TYR A 22 12.89 -11.27 13.01
CA TYR A 22 11.55 -10.82 12.62
C TYR A 22 10.64 -12.01 12.39
N GLY A 23 9.34 -11.84 12.59
CA GLY A 23 8.37 -12.91 12.45
C GLY A 23 6.94 -12.41 12.64
N TYR A 24 6.02 -13.33 12.90
CA TYR A 24 4.61 -13.01 13.12
C TYR A 24 4.21 -13.04 14.59
N LYS A 25 4.84 -13.90 15.40
CA LYS A 25 4.48 -14.12 16.81
C LYS A 25 5.55 -13.62 17.79
N GLY A 26 5.12 -13.41 19.03
CA GLY A 26 6.01 -13.09 20.15
C GLY A 26 6.87 -11.84 19.90
N LEU A 27 8.09 -11.87 20.43
CA LEU A 27 9.04 -10.76 20.30
C LEU A 27 9.40 -10.46 18.83
N ASN A 28 9.60 -11.49 18.01
CA ASN A 28 9.89 -11.34 16.58
C ASN A 28 8.73 -10.64 15.83
N GLY A 29 7.48 -10.92 16.24
CA GLY A 29 6.29 -10.23 15.76
C GLY A 29 6.25 -8.75 16.16
N ALA A 30 6.58 -8.43 17.40
CA ALA A 30 6.67 -7.06 17.88
C ALA A 30 7.74 -6.26 17.11
N ASN A 31 8.93 -6.84 16.94
CA ASN A 31 10.02 -6.26 16.15
C ASN A 31 9.59 -5.94 14.71
N LEU A 32 8.88 -6.88 14.07
CA LEU A 32 8.41 -6.68 12.70
C LEU A 32 7.32 -5.61 12.63
N LEU A 33 6.41 -5.60 13.61
CA LEU A 33 5.37 -4.58 13.69
C LEU A 33 5.99 -3.17 13.80
N ASP A 34 6.95 -2.98 14.71
CA ASP A 34 7.66 -1.72 14.90
C ASP A 34 8.36 -1.26 13.62
N LEU A 35 9.10 -2.17 12.96
CA LEU A 35 9.75 -1.90 11.68
C LEU A 35 8.75 -1.49 10.61
N LEU A 36 7.60 -2.16 10.51
CA LEU A 36 6.62 -1.83 9.47
C LEU A 36 5.91 -0.50 9.75
N TYR A 37 5.64 -0.14 10.99
CA TYR A 37 5.12 1.19 11.35
C TYR A 37 6.12 2.29 10.99
N SER A 38 7.41 2.11 11.31
CA SER A 38 8.44 3.08 10.93
C SER A 38 8.60 3.17 9.42
N THR A 39 8.52 2.03 8.72
CA THR A 39 8.62 1.96 7.25
C THR A 39 7.48 2.73 6.56
N THR A 40 6.26 2.65 7.09
CA THR A 40 5.10 3.28 6.46
C THR A 40 4.77 4.66 7.00
N GLY A 41 5.43 5.11 8.07
CA GLY A 41 5.04 6.32 8.79
C GLY A 41 3.65 6.22 9.42
N GLY A 42 3.23 5.01 9.81
CA GLY A 42 1.91 4.78 10.39
C GLY A 42 0.75 4.79 9.40
N TYR A 43 1.00 4.49 8.11
CA TYR A 43 -0.02 4.33 7.08
C TYR A 43 -0.20 2.87 6.66
N CYS A 44 -1.43 2.51 6.26
CA CYS A 44 -1.75 1.20 5.70
C CYS A 44 -1.08 1.01 4.32
N MET A 45 -0.41 -0.12 4.10
CA MET A 45 0.33 -0.38 2.86
C MET A 45 -0.58 -0.58 1.62
N TYR A 46 -1.89 -0.77 1.80
CA TYR A 46 -2.84 -1.00 0.70
C TYR A 46 -3.72 0.20 0.38
N CYS A 47 -4.29 0.85 1.40
CA CYS A 47 -5.24 1.96 1.21
C CYS A 47 -4.70 3.33 1.64
N TYR A 48 -3.48 3.36 2.19
CA TYR A 48 -2.80 4.59 2.59
C TYR A 48 -3.52 5.40 3.68
N SER A 49 -4.57 4.84 4.28
CA SER A 49 -5.23 5.40 5.47
C SER A 49 -4.29 5.33 6.66
N ARG A 50 -4.36 6.34 7.52
CA ARG A 50 -3.59 6.37 8.76
C ARG A 50 -4.07 5.27 9.71
N ILE A 51 -3.11 4.57 10.31
CA ILE A 51 -3.30 3.46 11.24
C ILE A 51 -2.53 3.64 12.55
N GLU A 52 -1.83 4.78 12.70
CA GLU A 52 -1.26 5.25 13.96
C GLU A 52 -1.83 6.62 14.28
N ILE A 53 -2.64 6.73 15.33
CA ILE A 53 -3.31 7.96 15.75
C ILE A 53 -3.14 8.10 17.25
N ASP A 54 -2.69 9.27 17.73
CA ASP A 54 -2.52 9.51 19.17
C ASP A 54 -1.64 8.43 19.83
N SER A 55 -0.53 8.07 19.16
CA SER A 55 0.38 6.97 19.55
C SER A 55 -0.27 5.58 19.68
N LYS A 56 -1.54 5.43 19.26
CA LYS A 56 -2.26 4.15 19.24
C LYS A 56 -2.16 3.54 17.85
N ARG A 57 -1.80 2.27 17.82
CA ARG A 57 -1.54 1.48 16.61
C ARG A 57 -2.69 0.52 16.33
N PHE A 58 -3.35 0.69 15.18
CA PHE A 58 -4.57 -0.03 14.79
C PHE A 58 -4.36 -0.99 13.61
N GLY A 59 -3.23 -0.90 12.91
CA GLY A 59 -2.84 -1.82 11.85
C GLY A 59 -2.34 -3.16 12.40
N HIS A 60 -2.49 -4.20 11.59
CA HIS A 60 -2.12 -5.57 11.92
C HIS A 60 -1.03 -6.09 10.98
N LEU A 61 -0.19 -7.00 11.49
CA LEU A 61 0.61 -7.88 10.65
C LEU A 61 -0.32 -8.69 9.74
N GLU A 62 -0.08 -8.61 8.44
CA GLU A 62 -0.93 -9.15 7.38
C GLU A 62 -0.11 -10.08 6.49
N HIS A 63 -0.61 -11.30 6.23
CA HIS A 63 0.07 -12.29 5.41
C HIS A 63 -0.25 -12.13 3.93
N SER A 64 0.65 -11.59 3.10
CA SER A 64 0.41 -11.28 1.68
C SER A 64 -0.24 -12.44 0.91
N ILE A 65 0.31 -13.65 1.08
CA ILE A 65 -0.32 -14.93 0.77
C ILE A 65 -0.84 -15.51 2.08
N GLU A 66 -2.14 -15.82 2.13
CA GLU A 66 -2.80 -16.29 3.35
C GLU A 66 -2.13 -17.53 3.93
N LYS A 67 -1.79 -17.47 5.22
CA LYS A 67 -1.13 -18.55 5.96
C LYS A 67 -1.87 -19.90 5.92
N ARG A 68 -3.18 -19.90 5.65
CA ARG A 68 -3.96 -21.15 5.50
C ARG A 68 -3.50 -22.01 4.32
N HIS A 69 -2.83 -21.44 3.32
CA HIS A 69 -2.29 -22.20 2.19
C HIS A 69 -1.02 -23.00 2.56
N SER A 70 -0.31 -22.62 3.62
CA SER A 70 0.76 -23.38 4.23
C SER A 70 1.03 -22.81 5.62
N SER A 71 0.44 -23.42 6.65
CA SER A 71 0.57 -22.95 8.03
C SER A 71 2.00 -23.12 8.57
N ILE A 72 2.77 -24.02 7.98
CA ILE A 72 4.15 -24.32 8.35
C ILE A 72 5.11 -23.24 7.85
N ARG A 73 4.94 -22.78 6.60
CA ARG A 73 5.93 -21.88 5.96
C ARG A 73 5.46 -20.44 5.83
N LEU A 74 4.20 -20.18 5.47
CA LEU A 74 3.74 -18.82 5.21
C LEU A 74 3.52 -18.01 6.50
N LEU A 75 3.26 -18.69 7.63
CA LEU A 75 2.95 -18.05 8.90
C LEU A 75 4.10 -17.17 9.42
N GLU A 76 5.34 -17.66 9.38
CA GLU A 76 6.54 -16.96 9.88
C GLU A 76 7.46 -16.49 8.74
N CYS A 77 6.97 -16.51 7.49
CA CYS A 77 7.74 -16.01 6.35
C CYS A 77 7.73 -14.48 6.35
N VAL A 78 8.78 -13.84 6.86
CA VAL A 78 8.88 -12.36 6.98
C VAL A 78 8.62 -11.63 5.65
N PRO A 79 9.17 -12.04 4.47
CA PRO A 79 8.81 -11.41 3.19
C PRO A 79 7.34 -11.52 2.77
N ASN A 80 6.57 -12.39 3.43
CA ASN A 80 5.13 -12.58 3.27
C ASN A 80 4.31 -11.77 4.28
N ILE A 81 4.93 -10.92 5.12
CA ILE A 81 4.22 -10.19 6.16
C ILE A 81 4.36 -8.69 5.94
N GLY A 82 3.22 -8.03 5.73
CA GLY A 82 3.10 -6.57 5.60
C GLY A 82 2.26 -5.95 6.72
N LEU A 83 1.97 -4.66 6.59
CA LEU A 83 1.16 -3.90 7.54
C LEU A 83 -0.10 -3.36 6.85
N ALA A 84 -1.26 -3.69 7.41
CA ALA A 84 -2.54 -3.29 6.83
C ALA A 84 -3.55 -2.87 7.91
N CYS A 85 -4.46 -1.96 7.56
CA CYS A 85 -5.61 -1.65 8.39
C CYS A 85 -6.57 -2.85 8.48
N PRO A 86 -7.43 -2.91 9.52
CA PRO A 86 -8.38 -4.01 9.68
C PRO A 86 -9.29 -4.21 8.46
N LYS A 87 -9.72 -3.13 7.80
CA LYS A 87 -10.59 -3.22 6.62
C LYS A 87 -9.89 -3.90 5.42
N CYS A 88 -8.66 -3.50 5.12
CA CYS A 88 -7.88 -4.09 4.04
C CYS A 88 -7.57 -5.57 4.32
N ASN A 89 -7.10 -5.88 5.53
CA ASN A 89 -6.69 -7.23 5.92
C ASN A 89 -7.90 -8.19 6.06
N LEU A 90 -8.92 -7.78 6.82
CA LEU A 90 -10.01 -8.68 7.21
C LEU A 90 -11.15 -8.74 6.20
N SER A 91 -11.27 -7.77 5.30
CA SER A 91 -12.38 -7.70 4.33
C SER A 91 -11.88 -7.67 2.89
N PHE A 92 -11.29 -6.56 2.43
CA PHE A 92 -11.03 -6.34 1.01
C PHE A 92 -10.10 -7.39 0.38
N LYS A 93 -9.02 -7.75 1.07
CA LYS A 93 -8.10 -8.77 0.57
C LYS A 93 -8.75 -10.15 0.45
N LYS A 94 -9.61 -10.51 1.42
CA LYS A 94 -10.31 -11.81 1.50
C LYS A 94 -11.43 -11.98 0.47
N VAL A 95 -11.85 -10.93 -0.21
CA VAL A 95 -12.80 -11.05 -1.33
C VAL A 95 -12.21 -11.96 -2.39
N GLY A 96 -12.94 -13.02 -2.75
CA GLY A 96 -12.49 -14.03 -3.73
C GLY A 96 -11.52 -15.08 -3.16
N ASP A 97 -11.33 -15.14 -1.84
CA ASP A 97 -10.47 -16.14 -1.18
C ASP A 97 -11.14 -17.52 -1.03
N LYS A 98 -12.25 -17.78 -1.72
CA LYS A 98 -12.91 -19.11 -1.71
C LYS A 98 -12.38 -20.06 -2.80
N VAL A 99 -11.47 -19.58 -3.65
CA VAL A 99 -10.93 -20.36 -4.77
C VAL A 99 -9.69 -21.14 -4.33
N GLU A 100 -9.58 -22.39 -4.76
CA GLU A 100 -8.35 -23.17 -4.61
C GLU A 100 -7.25 -22.57 -5.49
N LEU A 101 -6.19 -22.06 -4.85
CA LEU A 101 -5.13 -21.30 -5.52
C LEU A 101 -3.93 -22.15 -5.92
N PHE A 102 -3.68 -23.22 -5.15
CA PHE A 102 -2.48 -24.04 -5.27
C PHE A 102 -2.89 -25.51 -5.29
N THR A 103 -2.17 -26.32 -6.07
CA THR A 103 -2.31 -27.77 -6.00
C THR A 103 -1.60 -28.34 -4.77
N LYS A 104 -2.03 -29.51 -4.30
CA LYS A 104 -1.37 -30.22 -3.18
C LYS A 104 0.14 -30.35 -3.38
N LYS A 105 0.58 -30.80 -4.57
CA LYS A 105 2.00 -30.92 -4.94
C LYS A 105 2.77 -29.60 -4.87
N GLN A 106 2.15 -28.47 -5.20
CA GLN A 106 2.79 -27.16 -5.12
C GLN A 106 3.05 -26.74 -3.67
N ILE A 107 2.11 -27.02 -2.77
CA ILE A 107 2.24 -26.74 -1.34
C ILE A 107 3.24 -27.68 -0.67
N GLU A 108 3.14 -29.00 -0.91
CA GLU A 108 4.10 -29.98 -0.36
C GLU A 108 5.54 -29.64 -0.73
N SER A 109 5.78 -29.29 -2.00
CA SER A 109 7.10 -28.87 -2.47
C SER A 109 7.56 -27.54 -1.85
N TYR A 110 6.65 -26.64 -1.48
CA TYR A 110 6.99 -25.41 -0.77
C TYR A 110 7.32 -25.68 0.71
N GLU A 111 6.64 -26.63 1.33
CA GLU A 111 6.82 -26.98 2.75
C GLU A 111 8.13 -27.71 3.04
N GLN A 112 8.68 -28.43 2.06
CA GLN A 112 9.96 -29.13 2.16
C GLN A 112 11.20 -28.22 2.07
N VAL A 113 11.04 -26.92 1.86
CA VAL A 113 12.15 -25.98 1.64
C VAL A 113 12.92 -25.71 2.93
N VAL A 114 14.25 -25.80 2.87
CA VAL A 114 15.14 -25.34 3.95
C VAL A 114 15.08 -23.80 4.03
N CYS A 115 14.71 -23.27 5.19
CA CYS A 115 14.46 -21.84 5.41
C CYS A 115 15.15 -21.36 6.67
N THR A 116 15.73 -20.15 6.63
CA THR A 116 16.33 -19.47 7.78
C THR A 116 15.32 -18.78 8.70
N GLN A 117 14.02 -18.95 8.41
CA GLN A 117 12.87 -18.46 9.19
C GLN A 117 13.01 -17.00 9.61
N GLU A 118 13.25 -16.76 10.90
CA GLU A 118 13.26 -15.45 11.56
C GLU A 118 14.40 -14.51 11.13
N LYS A 119 15.44 -15.05 10.48
CA LYS A 119 16.52 -14.27 9.85
C LYS A 119 16.27 -14.01 8.36
N CYS A 120 15.16 -14.49 7.81
CA CYS A 120 14.82 -14.30 6.40
C CYS A 120 14.30 -12.88 6.18
N THR A 121 14.97 -12.09 5.34
CA THR A 121 14.58 -10.70 5.06
C THR A 121 14.30 -10.43 3.58
N LYS A 122 14.48 -11.46 2.73
CA LYS A 122 14.36 -11.37 1.27
C LYS A 122 13.57 -12.55 0.72
N GLU A 123 12.85 -12.30 -0.38
CA GLU A 123 12.08 -13.34 -1.06
C GLU A 123 12.99 -14.45 -1.63
N CYS A 124 12.87 -15.67 -1.08
CA CYS A 124 13.54 -16.85 -1.62
C CYS A 124 12.90 -17.35 -2.93
N SER A 125 13.61 -18.20 -3.68
CA SER A 125 13.13 -18.76 -4.96
C SER A 125 11.79 -19.50 -4.80
N SER A 126 11.63 -20.26 -3.73
CA SER A 126 10.42 -21.01 -3.41
C SER A 126 9.23 -20.09 -3.13
N TYR A 127 9.41 -19.03 -2.35
CA TYR A 127 8.37 -18.04 -2.10
C TYR A 127 7.99 -17.29 -3.40
N LYS A 128 8.98 -16.89 -4.21
CA LYS A 128 8.72 -16.29 -5.53
C LYS A 128 7.89 -17.19 -6.44
N ARG A 129 8.05 -18.51 -6.36
CA ARG A 129 7.27 -19.47 -7.16
C ARG A 129 5.78 -19.44 -6.77
N ILE A 130 5.46 -19.58 -5.48
CA ILE A 130 4.06 -19.55 -5.02
C ILE A 130 3.46 -18.14 -5.17
N LYS A 131 4.25 -17.09 -4.96
CA LYS A 131 3.83 -15.70 -5.18
C LYS A 131 3.37 -15.51 -6.63
N ARG A 132 4.12 -15.97 -7.63
CA ARG A 132 3.70 -15.88 -9.04
C ARG A 132 2.37 -16.58 -9.32
N ILE A 133 2.14 -17.76 -8.74
CA ILE A 133 0.88 -18.49 -8.90
C ILE A 133 -0.27 -17.69 -8.28
N TYR A 134 -0.07 -17.18 -7.06
CA TYR A 134 -1.04 -16.35 -6.36
C TYR A 134 -1.40 -15.09 -7.15
N LEU A 135 -0.39 -14.36 -7.64
CA LEU A 135 -0.57 -13.11 -8.39
C LEU A 135 -1.39 -13.31 -9.67
N LYS A 136 -1.17 -14.42 -10.41
CA LYS A 136 -1.94 -14.74 -11.62
C LYS A 136 -3.45 -14.85 -11.35
N LYS A 137 -3.83 -15.31 -10.16
CA LYS A 137 -5.23 -15.54 -9.78
C LYS A 137 -5.85 -14.35 -9.06
N ARG A 138 -5.08 -13.67 -8.20
CA ARG A 138 -5.61 -12.68 -7.26
C ARG A 138 -5.39 -11.24 -7.69
N LYS A 139 -4.40 -10.98 -8.55
CA LYS A 139 -4.09 -9.67 -9.12
C LYS A 139 -3.99 -8.56 -8.06
N ILE A 140 -3.19 -8.82 -7.03
CA ILE A 140 -2.92 -7.91 -5.92
C ILE A 140 -1.45 -7.52 -5.97
N ILE A 141 -1.14 -6.23 -5.92
CA ILE A 141 0.21 -5.77 -5.54
C ILE A 141 0.46 -6.14 -4.08
N LEU A 142 1.16 -7.24 -3.85
CA LEU A 142 1.40 -7.79 -2.51
C LEU A 142 2.43 -6.97 -1.74
N GLN A 143 2.10 -6.61 -0.50
CA GLN A 143 3.00 -5.86 0.38
C GLN A 143 3.75 -6.81 1.32
N PRO A 144 4.99 -6.52 1.75
CA PRO A 144 5.72 -5.26 1.54
C PRO A 144 6.57 -5.23 0.26
N MET A 145 6.74 -6.36 -0.42
CA MET A 145 7.73 -6.51 -1.51
C MET A 145 7.25 -6.03 -2.89
N GLY A 146 5.98 -5.63 -3.01
CA GLY A 146 5.36 -5.21 -4.26
C GLY A 146 5.27 -6.32 -5.32
N VAL A 147 5.16 -5.91 -6.59
CA VAL A 147 5.20 -6.82 -7.75
C VAL A 147 6.27 -6.34 -8.71
N ILE A 148 7.28 -7.18 -8.90
CA ILE A 148 8.40 -6.93 -9.80
C ILE A 148 8.35 -8.02 -10.89
N THR A 149 8.07 -7.62 -12.12
CA THR A 149 8.18 -8.50 -13.29
C THR A 149 9.58 -8.40 -13.89
N ARG A 150 9.85 -9.15 -14.97
CA ARG A 150 11.12 -8.99 -15.70
C ARG A 150 11.26 -7.61 -16.36
N LYS A 151 10.14 -6.94 -16.63
CA LYS A 151 10.09 -5.67 -17.38
C LYS A 151 9.87 -4.48 -16.44
N HIS A 152 8.91 -4.59 -15.53
CA HIS A 152 8.38 -3.44 -14.79
C HIS A 152 8.14 -3.74 -13.32
N ILE A 153 8.26 -2.70 -12.50
CA ILE A 153 7.78 -2.69 -11.11
C ILE A 153 6.39 -2.06 -11.13
N TYR A 154 5.38 -2.75 -10.60
CA TYR A 154 4.03 -2.21 -10.58
C TYR A 154 3.89 -1.13 -9.51
N ARG A 155 3.48 0.05 -9.94
CA ARG A 155 3.35 1.26 -9.12
C ARG A 155 2.00 1.92 -9.37
N ILE A 156 1.46 2.49 -8.30
CA ILE A 156 0.24 3.30 -8.31
C ILE A 156 0.64 4.75 -8.11
N GLN A 157 -0.07 5.66 -8.75
CA GLN A 157 0.01 7.10 -8.51
C GLN A 157 -1.37 7.65 -8.16
N TYR A 158 -1.41 8.85 -7.59
CA TYR A 158 -2.64 9.61 -7.41
C TYR A 158 -2.67 10.81 -8.35
N ASN A 159 -3.74 10.92 -9.13
CA ASN A 159 -3.93 12.00 -10.09
C ASN A 159 -4.82 13.09 -9.48
N LEU A 160 -4.25 14.26 -9.24
CA LEU A 160 -4.93 15.39 -8.58
C LEU A 160 -6.06 15.99 -9.43
N LEU A 161 -6.01 15.86 -10.76
CA LEU A 161 -7.06 16.38 -11.65
C LEU A 161 -8.21 15.39 -11.81
N LYS A 162 -7.91 14.09 -11.73
CA LYS A 162 -8.94 13.05 -11.74
C LYS A 162 -9.50 12.77 -10.35
N LEU A 163 -8.75 13.14 -9.30
CA LEU A 163 -8.97 12.79 -7.89
C LEU A 163 -8.98 11.28 -7.65
N SER A 164 -8.16 10.52 -8.39
CA SER A 164 -8.20 9.06 -8.39
C SER A 164 -6.81 8.43 -8.42
N PHE A 165 -6.72 7.24 -7.83
CA PHE A 165 -5.60 6.33 -7.99
C PHE A 165 -5.60 5.73 -9.40
N GLU A 166 -4.45 5.64 -10.04
CA GLU A 166 -4.27 5.04 -11.37
C GLU A 166 -2.88 4.37 -11.49
N PRO A 167 -2.65 3.50 -12.49
CA PRO A 167 -1.31 2.98 -12.78
C PRO A 167 -0.34 4.12 -13.04
N SER A 168 0.89 4.00 -12.53
CA SER A 168 1.91 5.04 -12.71
C SER A 168 2.23 5.29 -14.18
N ILE A 169 2.22 6.54 -14.62
CA ILE A 169 2.59 6.93 -16.00
C ILE A 169 4.11 6.98 -16.21
N ALA A 170 4.89 6.90 -15.13
CA ALA A 170 6.35 6.85 -15.19
C ALA A 170 6.88 5.50 -15.71
N VAL A 171 5.99 4.52 -15.87
CA VAL A 171 6.33 3.19 -16.36
C VAL A 171 5.45 2.87 -17.58
N PRO A 172 6.04 2.44 -18.72
CA PRO A 172 5.30 2.17 -19.94
C PRO A 172 4.62 0.79 -19.88
N TYR A 173 3.62 0.65 -19.00
CA TYR A 173 2.87 -0.59 -18.84
C TYR A 173 2.12 -0.97 -20.12
N ILE A 174 2.14 -2.26 -20.45
CA ILE A 174 1.19 -2.85 -21.42
C ILE A 174 -0.20 -2.96 -20.77
N ASP A 175 -1.24 -3.21 -21.58
CA ASP A 175 -2.61 -3.17 -21.09
C ASP A 175 -2.91 -4.25 -20.05
N GLU A 176 -2.30 -5.44 -20.15
CA GLU A 176 -2.43 -6.48 -19.13
C GLU A 176 -1.83 -6.06 -17.78
N GLU A 177 -0.76 -5.27 -17.79
CA GLU A 177 -0.12 -4.75 -16.58
C GLU A 177 -0.97 -3.63 -15.95
N LYS A 178 -1.52 -2.72 -16.77
CA LYS A 178 -2.47 -1.71 -16.30
C LYS A 178 -3.70 -2.37 -15.69
N GLU A 179 -4.24 -3.39 -16.34
CA GLU A 179 -5.42 -4.13 -15.90
C GLU A 179 -5.18 -4.90 -14.59
N PHE A 180 -3.95 -5.39 -14.38
CA PHE A 180 -3.56 -5.93 -13.07
C PHE A 180 -3.62 -4.84 -11.99
N ILE A 181 -3.00 -3.68 -12.24
CA ILE A 181 -2.93 -2.60 -11.26
C ILE A 181 -4.33 -2.04 -10.97
N ASN A 182 -5.17 -1.87 -12.00
CA ASN A 182 -6.55 -1.44 -11.86
C ASN A 182 -7.38 -2.42 -11.01
N GLN A 183 -7.17 -3.73 -11.17
CA GLN A 183 -7.83 -4.72 -10.32
C GLN A 183 -7.39 -4.63 -8.85
N HIS A 184 -6.13 -4.32 -8.58
CA HIS A 184 -5.70 -4.01 -7.21
C HIS A 184 -6.42 -2.76 -6.67
N ILE A 185 -6.44 -1.67 -7.44
CA ILE A 185 -7.10 -0.41 -7.07
C ILE A 185 -8.59 -0.64 -6.76
N ALA A 186 -9.28 -1.40 -7.61
CA ALA A 186 -10.67 -1.77 -7.42
C ALA A 186 -10.86 -2.66 -6.19
N LYS A 187 -9.99 -3.66 -5.99
CA LYS A 187 -10.10 -4.60 -4.86
C LYS A 187 -10.05 -3.90 -3.51
N PHE A 188 -9.21 -2.87 -3.36
CA PHE A 188 -9.12 -2.08 -2.13
C PHE A 188 -10.01 -0.83 -2.13
N ASN A 189 -10.90 -0.69 -3.11
CA ASN A 189 -11.88 0.39 -3.19
C ASN A 189 -11.24 1.78 -3.12
N LEU A 190 -10.05 1.96 -3.68
CA LEU A 190 -9.29 3.21 -3.53
C LEU A 190 -9.99 4.41 -4.18
N ASN A 191 -10.76 4.15 -5.25
CA ASN A 191 -11.53 5.14 -6.00
C ASN A 191 -13.04 5.08 -5.75
N ASP A 192 -13.49 4.17 -4.89
CA ASP A 192 -14.91 3.94 -4.60
C ASP A 192 -15.55 5.15 -3.91
N SER A 193 -16.82 5.44 -4.18
CA SER A 193 -17.51 6.63 -3.63
C SER A 193 -17.64 6.61 -2.11
N LYS A 194 -17.72 5.42 -1.50
CA LYS A 194 -17.84 5.22 -0.05
C LYS A 194 -16.48 5.18 0.63
N TYR A 195 -15.47 4.56 0.03
CA TYR A 195 -14.17 4.31 0.68
C TYR A 195 -13.04 5.24 0.25
N ARG A 196 -13.16 5.97 -0.87
CA ARG A 196 -12.11 6.89 -1.32
C ARG A 196 -11.79 7.94 -0.26
N THR A 197 -10.53 8.35 -0.22
CA THR A 197 -10.10 9.45 0.65
C THR A 197 -10.76 10.77 0.22
N ARG A 198 -11.25 11.52 1.21
CA ARG A 198 -11.68 12.92 1.08
C ARG A 198 -10.73 13.90 1.79
N GLU A 199 -9.70 13.36 2.46
CA GLU A 199 -8.75 14.14 3.27
C GLU A 199 -7.98 15.17 2.44
N LEU A 200 -7.69 14.87 1.17
CA LEU A 200 -7.06 15.82 0.25
C LEU A 200 -7.93 17.07 0.02
N LEU A 201 -9.24 16.89 -0.10
CA LEU A 201 -10.17 18.00 -0.32
C LEU A 201 -10.34 18.82 0.96
N LYS A 202 -10.36 18.17 2.12
CA LYS A 202 -10.31 18.85 3.42
C LYS A 202 -9.03 19.68 3.58
N PHE A 203 -7.87 19.12 3.22
CA PHE A 203 -6.62 19.88 3.20
C PHE A 203 -6.70 21.09 2.27
N CYS A 204 -7.26 20.94 1.06
CA CYS A 204 -7.41 22.05 0.14
C CYS A 204 -8.33 23.14 0.70
N GLU A 205 -9.42 22.76 1.38
CA GLU A 205 -10.33 23.70 2.05
C GLU A 205 -9.63 24.47 3.18
N ASP A 206 -8.89 23.78 4.04
CA ASP A 206 -8.11 24.40 5.12
C ASP A 206 -7.09 25.42 4.56
N MET A 207 -6.41 25.06 3.46
CA MET A 207 -5.49 25.96 2.73
C MET A 207 -6.18 27.21 2.19
N ILE A 208 -7.37 27.05 1.58
CA ILE A 208 -8.14 28.18 1.02
C ILE A 208 -8.62 29.11 2.13
N ASN A 209 -9.00 28.55 3.28
CA ASN A 209 -9.46 29.29 4.44
C ASN A 209 -8.32 29.93 5.25
N GLY A 210 -7.06 29.74 4.84
CA GLY A 210 -5.89 30.38 5.46
C GLY A 210 -5.39 29.71 6.73
N ASP A 211 -5.64 28.41 6.94
CA ASP A 211 -5.07 27.66 8.07
C ASP A 211 -3.54 27.63 7.99
N ARG A 212 -2.88 28.10 9.05
CA ARG A 212 -1.42 28.17 9.16
C ARG A 212 -0.79 26.94 9.84
N TYR A 213 -1.58 26.03 10.39
CA TYR A 213 -1.11 24.89 11.19
C TYR A 213 -1.07 23.57 10.41
N LEU A 214 -0.73 23.64 9.12
CA LEU A 214 -0.64 22.49 8.25
C LEU A 214 0.66 21.73 8.49
N ARG A 215 0.55 20.46 8.88
CA ARG A 215 1.70 19.58 9.12
C ARG A 215 1.42 18.15 8.66
N ASN A 216 2.48 17.43 8.27
CA ASN A 216 2.39 16.02 7.91
C ASN A 216 1.77 15.21 9.05
N GLY A 217 0.93 14.23 8.70
CA GLY A 217 0.18 13.46 9.68
C GLY A 217 -0.91 14.26 10.41
N LYS A 218 -1.31 15.46 9.98
CA LYS A 218 -2.58 16.07 10.44
C LYS A 218 -3.80 15.35 9.86
N TYR A 219 -3.66 14.87 8.62
CA TYR A 219 -4.74 14.25 7.85
C TYR A 219 -4.62 12.73 7.86
N ASN A 220 -5.74 12.03 7.72
CA ASN A 220 -5.82 10.58 7.90
C ASN A 220 -5.50 9.79 6.62
N ASN A 221 -4.74 10.36 5.68
CA ASN A 221 -4.36 9.69 4.45
C ASN A 221 -3.01 10.20 3.90
N TYR A 222 -2.14 9.27 3.54
CA TYR A 222 -0.78 9.55 3.05
C TYR A 222 -0.72 10.41 1.78
N ILE A 223 -1.76 10.38 0.95
CA ILE A 223 -1.83 11.23 -0.25
C ILE A 223 -1.72 12.71 0.11
N VAL A 224 -2.20 13.11 1.29
CA VAL A 224 -2.07 14.50 1.77
C VAL A 224 -0.62 14.83 2.09
N ASP A 225 0.11 13.95 2.79
CA ASP A 225 1.53 14.16 3.08
C ASP A 225 2.36 14.28 1.78
N LEU A 226 2.10 13.41 0.80
CA LEU A 226 2.74 13.50 -0.52
C LEU A 226 2.40 14.82 -1.24
N PHE A 227 1.16 15.29 -1.12
CA PHE A 227 0.75 16.56 -1.70
C PHE A 227 1.44 17.74 -0.99
N MET A 228 1.51 17.73 0.33
CA MET A 228 2.20 18.74 1.13
C MET A 228 3.68 18.83 0.73
N ASP A 229 4.36 17.69 0.57
CA ASP A 229 5.74 17.66 0.08
C ASP A 229 5.86 18.27 -1.32
N LYS A 230 4.90 18.01 -2.21
CA LYS A 230 4.84 18.61 -3.55
C LYS A 230 4.71 20.13 -3.50
N LEU A 231 3.96 20.66 -2.53
CA LEU A 231 3.68 22.08 -2.38
C LEU A 231 4.86 22.88 -1.80
N LYS A 232 5.84 22.24 -1.15
CA LYS A 232 6.99 22.92 -0.50
C LYS A 232 7.74 23.87 -1.42
N ASN A 233 7.81 23.55 -2.72
CA ASN A 233 8.54 24.35 -3.71
C ASN A 233 7.70 25.46 -4.37
N LEU A 234 6.44 25.61 -3.99
CA LEU A 234 5.55 26.64 -4.50
C LEU A 234 5.45 27.79 -3.49
N ASP A 235 5.23 29.02 -3.98
CA ASP A 235 4.83 30.14 -3.14
C ASP A 235 3.38 30.00 -2.64
N GLU A 236 3.01 30.78 -1.63
CA GLU A 236 1.69 30.72 -1.00
C GLU A 236 0.54 30.92 -2.00
N LYS A 237 0.66 31.90 -2.90
CA LYS A 237 -0.36 32.22 -3.91
C LYS A 237 -0.58 31.04 -4.86
N ALA A 238 0.49 30.39 -5.30
CA ALA A 238 0.46 29.21 -6.15
C ALA A 238 -0.14 28.00 -5.42
N ARG A 239 0.20 27.80 -4.14
CA ARG A 239 -0.39 26.73 -3.31
C ARG A 239 -1.89 26.88 -3.17
N VAL A 240 -2.36 28.08 -2.78
CA VAL A 240 -3.80 28.37 -2.62
C VAL A 240 -4.53 28.22 -3.94
N LYS A 241 -3.95 28.71 -5.05
CA LYS A 241 -4.55 28.56 -6.39
C LYS A 241 -4.71 27.09 -6.80
N LEU A 242 -3.68 26.26 -6.58
CA LEU A 242 -3.73 24.84 -6.89
C LEU A 242 -4.76 24.11 -6.02
N CYS A 243 -4.77 24.39 -4.70
CA CYS A 243 -5.77 23.84 -3.78
C CYS A 243 -7.20 24.24 -4.18
N GLY A 244 -7.41 25.50 -4.55
CA GLY A 244 -8.68 26.00 -5.08
C GLY A 244 -9.15 25.23 -6.31
N TYR A 245 -8.25 24.99 -7.27
CA TYR A 245 -8.59 24.21 -8.47
C TYR A 245 -8.97 22.76 -8.14
N ILE A 246 -8.18 22.08 -7.30
CA ILE A 246 -8.44 20.69 -6.87
C ILE A 246 -9.77 20.60 -6.11
N TYR A 247 -10.04 21.55 -5.21
CA TYR A 247 -11.29 21.60 -4.44
C TYR A 247 -12.52 21.81 -5.34
N MET A 248 -12.42 22.69 -6.35
CA MET A 248 -13.49 22.89 -7.34
C MET A 248 -13.74 21.65 -8.18
N ILE A 249 -12.70 20.89 -8.56
CA ILE A 249 -12.87 19.58 -9.21
C ILE A 249 -13.62 18.62 -8.28
N GLY A 250 -13.29 18.61 -6.99
CA GLY A 250 -13.98 17.80 -5.97
C GLY A 250 -15.48 18.06 -5.91
N LYS A 251 -15.87 19.34 -5.88
CA LYS A 251 -17.28 19.78 -5.92
C LYS A 251 -17.97 19.37 -7.22
N SER A 252 -17.36 19.65 -8.37
CA SER A 252 -17.94 19.29 -9.68
C SER A 252 -18.15 17.79 -9.84
N LYS A 253 -17.31 16.96 -9.22
CA LYS A 253 -17.43 15.49 -9.21
C LYS A 253 -18.31 14.95 -8.09
N ARG A 254 -18.92 15.81 -7.25
CA ARG A 254 -19.76 15.44 -6.10
C ARG A 254 -19.05 14.49 -5.12
N ILE A 255 -17.74 14.69 -4.93
CA ILE A 255 -16.97 13.96 -3.90
C ILE A 255 -17.15 14.64 -2.53
N ILE A 256 -17.32 15.95 -2.57
CA ILE A 256 -17.74 16.85 -1.49
C ILE A 256 -18.91 17.71 -1.99
#